data_AF-A0A4R4TYP4-F1
#
_entry.id   AF-A0A4R4TYP4-F1
#
_cell.length_a   1.000
_cell.length_b   1.000
_cell.length_c   1.000
_cell.angle_alpha   90.00
_cell.angle_beta   90.00
_cell.angle_gamma   90.00
#
_symmetry.space_group_name_H-M   'P 1'
#
loop_
_entity.id
_entity.type
_entity.pdbx_description
1 polymer ?
#
loop_
_entity_poly.entity_id
_entity_poly.type
_entity_poly.pdbx_seq_one_letter_code
_entity_poly.pdbx_strand_id
1 'polypeptide(L)' 'MGEVAVRFVGGPADGLLRELPAGPDGDPPTQWVVRHPDGDPPAGGAGPDHLYARHPRDGTGTWTMRFVRTYPLGAGE' A
#
# COMPACT_ATOMS: atom_id res chain seq x y z
N MET A 1 -0.32 17.89 8.73
CA MET A 1 0.24 16.75 7.98
C MET A 1 -0.63 16.60 6.76
N GLY A 2 -0.05 16.63 5.55
CA GLY A 2 -0.85 16.47 4.33
C GLY A 2 -1.24 15.01 4.14
N GLU A 3 -2.35 14.76 3.49
CA GLU A 3 -2.75 13.43 3.04
C GLU A 3 -2.83 13.44 1.52
N VAL A 4 -2.41 12.37 0.88
CA VAL A 4 -2.38 12.25 -0.58
C VAL A 4 -3.07 10.95 -1.00
N ALA A 5 -4.04 11.09 -1.91
CA ALA A 5 -4.73 9.96 -2.48
C ALA A 5 -3.79 9.19 -3.42
N VAL A 6 -3.59 7.91 -3.12
CA VAL A 6 -2.84 6.97 -3.96
C VAL A 6 -3.74 5.82 -4.40
N ARG A 7 -3.47 5.33 -5.60
CA ARG A 7 -4.10 4.13 -6.15
C ARG A 7 -3.12 2.97 -6.15
N PHE A 8 -3.47 1.87 -5.51
CA PHE A 8 -2.67 0.65 -5.55
C PHE A 8 -2.87 -0.08 -6.88
N VAL A 9 -1.78 -0.60 -7.45
CA VAL A 9 -1.77 -1.26 -8.77
C VAL A 9 -0.92 -2.54 -8.75
N GLY A 10 -1.39 -3.58 -9.44
CA GLY A 10 -0.65 -4.81 -9.70
C GLY A 10 -0.54 -5.80 -8.53
N GLY A 11 -1.37 -5.66 -7.49
CA GLY A 11 -1.34 -6.52 -6.30
C GLY A 11 -2.73 -6.88 -5.80
N PRO A 12 -2.85 -7.49 -4.60
CA PRO A 12 -4.14 -7.83 -4.00
C PRO A 12 -5.03 -6.62 -3.70
N ALA A 13 -4.45 -5.43 -3.61
CA ALA A 13 -5.17 -4.17 -3.47
C ALA A 13 -5.28 -3.41 -4.81
N ASP A 14 -5.15 -4.07 -5.97
CA ASP A 14 -5.27 -3.40 -7.26
C ASP A 14 -6.59 -2.63 -7.38
N GLY A 15 -6.51 -1.37 -7.83
CA GLY A 15 -7.66 -0.49 -7.95
C GLY A 15 -8.09 0.20 -6.64
N LEU A 16 -7.53 -0.19 -5.49
CA LEU A 16 -7.85 0.43 -4.21
C LEU A 16 -7.28 1.86 -4.15
N LEU A 17 -8.14 2.81 -3.82
CA LEU A 17 -7.75 4.19 -3.51
C LEU A 17 -7.64 4.35 -2.00
N ARG A 18 -6.53 4.93 -1.53
CA ARG A 18 -6.30 5.22 -0.11
C ARG A 18 -5.55 6.53 0.06
N GLU A 19 -5.87 7.23 1.13
CA GLU A 19 -5.15 8.41 1.57
C GLU A 19 -3.94 8.00 2.41
N LEU A 20 -2.75 8.45 2.00
CA LEU A 20 -1.49 8.21 2.71
C LEU A 20 -0.94 9.52 3.26
N PRO A 21 -0.15 9.46 4.34
CA PRO A 21 0.57 10.64 4.81
C PRO A 21 1.48 11.15 3.70
N ALA A 22 1.23 12.38 3.27
CA ALA A 22 2.04 13.07 2.30
C ALA A 22 3.31 13.60 2.98
N GLY A 23 4.44 13.46 2.29
CA GLY A 23 5.70 14.09 2.65
C GLY A 23 5.60 15.62 2.57
N PRO A 24 6.67 16.32 2.96
CA PRO A 24 6.73 17.79 2.93
C PRO A 24 6.49 18.38 1.53
N ASP A 25 6.85 17.65 0.49
CA ASP A 25 6.64 18.00 -0.92
C ASP A 25 5.25 17.59 -1.46
N GLY A 26 4.39 17.00 -0.63
CA GLY A 26 3.06 16.52 -1.02
C GLY A 26 3.04 15.18 -1.76
N ASP A 27 4.18 14.47 -1.80
CA ASP A 27 4.27 13.13 -2.38
C ASP A 27 4.02 12.02 -1.37
N PRO A 28 3.48 10.87 -1.81
CA PRO A 28 3.31 9.71 -0.95
C PRO A 28 4.67 9.11 -0.58
N PRO A 29 4.71 8.28 0.47
CA PRO A 29 5.93 7.60 0.87
C PRO A 29 6.44 6.68 -0.24
N THR A 30 7.77 6.57 -0.35
CA THR A 30 8.45 5.72 -1.34
C THR A 30 8.01 4.26 -1.25
N GLN A 31 7.70 3.79 -0.04
CA GLN A 31 7.23 2.43 0.22
C GLN A 31 6.08 2.48 1.22
N TRP A 32 5.06 1.67 0.97
CA TRP A 32 3.93 1.52 1.85
C TRP A 32 3.61 0.05 2.02
N VAL A 33 3.42 -0.35 3.27
CA VAL A 33 2.95 -1.69 3.61
C VAL A 33 1.45 -1.59 3.84
N VAL A 34 0.68 -2.20 2.96
CA VAL A 34 -0.74 -2.42 3.20
C VAL A 34 -0.85 -3.56 4.20
N ARG A 35 -0.92 -3.17 5.47
CA ARG A 35 -1.36 -4.04 6.56
C ARG A 35 -2.86 -4.11 6.47
N HIS A 36 -3.44 -5.30 6.38
CA HIS A 36 -4.88 -5.46 6.60
C HIS A 36 -5.17 -5.15 8.07
N PRO A 37 -5.84 -4.04 8.41
CA PRO A 37 -6.30 -3.82 9.76
C PRO A 37 -7.61 -4.62 9.89
N ASP A 38 -7.49 -5.81 10.47
CA ASP A 38 -8.54 -6.58 11.15
C ASP A 38 -9.98 -6.48 10.61
N GLY A 39 -10.43 -7.57 9.99
CA GLY A 39 -11.82 -7.77 9.58
C GLY A 39 -11.97 -9.10 8.87
N ASP A 40 -11.83 -10.18 9.65
CA ASP A 40 -11.90 -11.60 9.25
C ASP A 40 -10.59 -12.17 8.67
N PRO A 41 -9.65 -12.61 9.53
CA PRO A 41 -8.66 -13.59 9.08
C PRO A 41 -9.42 -14.90 8.74
N PRO A 42 -9.23 -15.51 7.55
CA PRO A 42 -9.64 -16.89 7.36
C PRO A 42 -8.90 -17.71 8.42
N ALA A 43 -9.64 -18.32 9.35
CA ALA A 43 -9.16 -19.04 10.55
C ALA A 43 -7.67 -19.48 10.48
N GLY A 44 -6.73 -18.60 10.87
CA GLY A 44 -5.32 -18.85 10.59
C GLY A 44 -4.29 -17.73 10.81
N GLY A 45 -4.64 -16.58 11.38
CA GLY A 45 -3.69 -15.50 11.68
C GLY A 45 -3.83 -14.29 10.75
N ALA A 46 -3.10 -13.21 11.07
CA ALA A 46 -3.09 -11.97 10.29
C ALA A 46 -2.97 -12.25 8.77
N GLY A 47 -3.47 -11.38 7.91
CA GLY A 47 -3.21 -11.49 6.46
C GLY A 47 -1.77 -11.08 6.14
N PRO A 48 -1.12 -11.65 5.11
CA PRO A 48 0.26 -11.32 4.79
C PRO A 48 0.41 -9.84 4.43
N ASP A 49 1.51 -9.21 4.87
CA ASP A 49 1.78 -7.81 4.64
C ASP A 49 2.15 -7.57 3.17
N HIS A 50 1.44 -6.68 2.48
CA HIS A 50 1.72 -6.40 1.07
C HIS A 50 2.51 -5.11 0.91
N LEU A 51 3.73 -5.21 0.37
CA LEU A 51 4.57 -4.07 0.07
C LEU A 51 4.25 -3.50 -1.30
N TYR A 52 4.02 -2.20 -1.31
CA TYR A 52 3.90 -1.40 -2.51
C TYR A 52 4.98 -0.32 -2.52
N ALA A 53 5.51 -0.03 -3.70
CA ALA A 53 6.43 1.08 -3.92
C ALA A 53 5.71 2.20 -4.67
N ARG A 54 6.07 3.44 -4.35
CA ARG A 54 5.62 4.62 -5.07
C ARG A 54 6.03 4.49 -6.53
N HIS A 55 5.05 4.63 -7.39
CA HIS A 55 5.21 4.72 -8.83
C HIS A 55 4.90 6.17 -9.25
N PRO A 56 5.51 6.69 -10.35
CA PRO A 56 5.17 8.00 -10.87
C PRO A 56 3.66 8.15 -11.06
N ARG A 57 3.19 9.40 -10.95
CA ARG A 57 1.78 9.74 -11.20
C ARG A 57 1.37 9.18 -12.55
N ASP A 58 0.19 8.57 -12.58
CA ASP A 58 -0.39 8.14 -13.84
C ASP A 58 -0.68 9.36 -14.74
N GLY A 59 -0.95 9.15 -16.02
CA GLY A 59 -1.30 10.21 -16.98
C GLY A 59 -2.49 11.08 -16.56
N THR A 60 -3.26 10.66 -15.54
CA THR A 60 -4.35 11.42 -14.92
C THR A 60 -3.92 12.33 -13.76
N GLY A 61 -2.65 12.30 -13.35
CA GLY A 61 -2.13 13.07 -12.21
C GLY A 61 -2.33 12.41 -10.84
N THR A 62 -2.93 11.21 -10.78
CA THR A 62 -3.09 10.44 -9.52
C THR A 62 -1.81 9.69 -9.17
N TRP A 63 -1.41 9.71 -7.91
CA TRP A 63 -0.30 8.90 -7.43
C TRP A 63 -0.64 7.42 -7.46
N THR A 64 0.31 6.59 -7.88
CA THR A 64 0.13 5.15 -7.92
C THR A 64 1.15 4.45 -7.02
N MET A 65 0.72 3.36 -6.40
CA MET A 65 1.58 2.50 -5.59
C MET A 65 1.58 1.11 -6.21
N ARG A 66 2.71 0.70 -6.77
CA ARG A 66 2.84 -0.57 -7.48
C ARG A 66 3.24 -1.67 -6.51
N PHE A 67 2.57 -2.81 -6.62
CA PHE A 67 2.89 -3.99 -5.85
C PHE A 67 4.32 -4.44 -6.13
N VAL A 68 5.06 -4.67 -5.06
CA VAL A 68 6.45 -5.15 -5.12
C VAL A 68 6.49 -6.61 -4.70
N ARG A 69 6.03 -6.89 -3.48
CA ARG A 69 6.07 -8.23 -2.90
C ARG A 69 5.10 -8.36 -1.75
N THR A 70 4.68 -9.58 -1.51
CA THR A 70 4.02 -9.97 -0.26
C THR A 70 5.08 -10.46 0.71
N TYR A 71 5.04 -9.95 1.94
CA TYR A 71 5.76 -10.51 3.07
C TYR A 71 4.87 -11.59 3.68
N PRO A 72 5.27 -12.87 3.60
CA PRO A 72 4.58 -13.91 4.34
C PRO A 72 4.74 -13.61 5.83
N LEU A 73 3.66 -13.75 6.59
CA LEU A 73 3.75 -13.71 8.04
C LEU A 73 4.58 -14.88 8.54
N GLY A 74 5.49 -14.61 9.47
CA GLY A 74 6.34 -15.63 10.08
C GLY A 74 7.76 -15.75 9.52
N ALA A 75 8.34 -14.70 8.93
CA ALA A 75 9.78 -14.65 8.66
C ALA A 75 10.49 -13.79 9.72
N GLY A 76 10.77 -14.39 10.89
CA GLY A 76 11.71 -13.88 11.88
C GLY A 76 11.12 -13.75 13.28
N GLU A 77 11.19 -14.86 14.02
CA GLU A 77 11.36 -14.85 15.48
C GLU A 77 12.66 -14.12 15.88
#